data_AF-A0A7C5BVZ5-F1
#
_entry.id   AF-A0A7C5BVZ5-F1
#
_cell.length_a   1.000
_cell.length_b   1.000
_cell.length_c   1.000
_cell.angle_alpha   90.00
_cell.angle_beta   90.00
_cell.angle_gamma   90.00
#
_symmetry.space_group_name_H-M   'P 1'
#
loop_
_entity.id
_entity.type
_entity.pdbx_description
1 polymer ?
#
loop_
_entity_poly.entity_id
_entity_poly.type
_entity_poly.pdbx_seq_one_letter_code
_entity_poly.pdbx_strand_id
1 'polypeptide(L)' 'MQKPIAVVRRDIIAATGSGIYGIQRQDKVKSPQGEVFTFLGVCDGIAYVERDDKAKGKPFEEIDSEVFAKWRKV' A
#
# COMPACT_ATOMS: atom_id res chain seq x y z
N MET A 1 10.37 4.51 20.29
CA MET A 1 9.60 3.25 20.16
C MET A 1 8.95 3.24 18.79
N GLN A 2 9.25 2.26 17.93
CA GLN A 2 8.47 2.05 16.71
C GLN A 2 7.10 1.48 17.10
N LYS A 3 6.01 2.05 16.57
CA LYS A 3 4.67 1.49 16.74
C LYS A 3 4.64 0.06 16.18
N PRO A 4 3.95 -0.90 16.81
CA PRO A 4 3.78 -2.23 16.24
C PRO A 4 3.15 -2.17 14.84
N ILE A 5 3.60 -3.04 13.93
CA ILE A 5 3.14 -3.10 12.54
C ILE A 5 1.60 -3.20 12.44
N ALA A 6 0.98 -3.99 13.33
CA ALA A 6 -0.47 -4.14 13.37
C ALA A 6 -1.20 -2.82 13.70
N VAL A 7 -0.60 -1.97 14.53
CA VAL A 7 -1.16 -0.65 14.88
C VAL A 7 -1.03 0.30 13.68
N VAL A 8 0.13 0.32 13.02
CA VAL A 8 0.35 1.15 11.83
C VAL A 8 -0.64 0.79 10.71
N ARG A 9 -0.82 -0.51 10.42
CA ARG A 9 -1.79 -0.97 9.43
C ARG A 9 -3.22 -0.50 9.78
N ARG A 10 -3.61 -0.62 11.05
CA ARG A 10 -4.93 -0.17 11.52
C ARG A 10 -5.12 1.33 11.35
N ASP A 11 -4.11 2.13 11.71
CA ASP A 11 -4.14 3.58 11.56
C ASP A 11 -4.31 3.98 10.09
N ILE A 12 -3.56 3.34 9.16
CA ILE A 12 -3.69 3.56 7.71
C ILE A 12 -5.11 3.23 7.23
N ILE A 13 -5.63 2.05 7.59
CA ILE A 13 -6.97 1.60 7.16
C ILE A 13 -8.08 2.53 7.67
N ALA A 14 -7.93 3.06 8.89
CA ALA A 14 -8.90 3.99 9.49
C ALA A 14 -8.87 5.38 8.83
N ALA A 15 -7.71 5.80 8.30
CA ALA A 15 -7.50 7.13 7.73
C ALA A 15 -7.62 7.19 6.19
N THR A 16 -7.82 6.06 5.51
CA THR A 16 -7.78 5.99 4.04
C THR A 16 -9.08 5.45 3.43
N GLY A 17 -9.35 5.88 2.19
CA GLY A 17 -10.36 5.27 1.32
C GLY A 17 -9.98 3.84 0.90
N SER A 18 -10.96 3.03 0.56
CA SER A 18 -10.78 1.59 0.34
C SER A 18 -10.34 1.18 -1.07
N GLY A 19 -10.27 2.10 -2.04
CA GLY A 19 -9.95 1.72 -3.42
C GLY A 19 -9.64 2.90 -4.33
N ILE A 20 -8.91 2.61 -5.39
CA ILE A 20 -8.56 3.54 -6.48
C ILE A 20 -8.25 2.74 -7.74
N TYR A 21 -8.57 3.27 -8.93
CA TYR A 21 -8.27 2.63 -10.22
C TYR A 21 -8.76 1.17 -10.37
N GLY A 22 -9.88 0.81 -9.72
CA GLY A 22 -10.40 -0.56 -9.72
C GLY A 22 -9.64 -1.53 -8.80
N ILE A 23 -8.62 -1.06 -8.08
CA ILE A 23 -7.91 -1.80 -7.03
C ILE A 23 -8.62 -1.52 -5.71
N GLN A 24 -8.88 -2.58 -4.95
CA GLN A 24 -9.53 -2.54 -3.64
C GLN A 24 -8.54 -2.89 -2.53
N ARG A 25 -8.86 -2.44 -1.31
CA ARG A 25 -8.10 -2.75 -0.10
C ARG A 25 -7.89 -4.27 0.01
N GLN A 26 -6.68 -4.63 0.41
CA GLN A 26 -6.14 -6.00 0.46
C GLN A 26 -5.83 -6.66 -0.89
N ASP A 27 -6.12 -6.01 -2.02
CA ASP A 27 -5.65 -6.52 -3.30
C ASP A 27 -4.12 -6.56 -3.34
N LYS A 28 -3.59 -7.62 -3.96
CA LYS A 28 -2.18 -7.70 -4.28
C LYS A 28 -1.88 -6.86 -5.51
N VAL A 29 -0.82 -6.08 -5.44
CA VAL A 29 -0.37 -5.19 -6.50
C VAL A 29 1.12 -5.36 -6.71
N LYS A 30 1.55 -5.26 -7.97
CA LYS A 30 2.94 -5.40 -8.37
C LYS A 30 3.47 -4.07 -8.87
N SER A 31 4.60 -3.64 -8.31
CA SER A 31 5.31 -2.46 -8.78
C SER A 31 5.96 -2.70 -10.15
N PRO A 32 6.27 -1.64 -10.92
CA PRO A 32 7.04 -1.76 -12.16
C PRO A 32 8.40 -2.45 -11.98
N GLN A 33 8.99 -2.39 -10.79
CA GLN A 33 10.26 -3.04 -10.44
C GLN A 33 10.09 -4.54 -10.13
N GLY A 34 8.85 -5.02 -10.08
CA GLY A 34 8.53 -6.43 -9.90
C GLY A 34 8.25 -6.86 -8.47
N GLU A 35 8.28 -5.92 -7.53
CA GLU A 35 8.00 -6.18 -6.11
C GLU A 35 6.49 -6.27 -5.87
N VAL A 36 6.08 -7.11 -4.91
CA VAL A 36 4.68 -7.35 -4.61
C VAL A 36 4.31 -6.70 -3.27
N PHE A 37 3.16 -6.04 -3.28
CA PHE A 37 2.60 -5.34 -2.15
C PHE A 37 1.12 -5.66 -2.00
N THR A 38 0.57 -5.32 -0.85
CA THR A 38 -0.85 -5.36 -0.52
C THR A 38 -1.33 -3.92 -0.43
N PHE A 39 -2.33 -3.55 -1.24
CA PHE A 39 -2.92 -2.22 -1.18
C PHE A 39 -3.71 -2.04 0.11
N LEU A 40 -3.45 -0.96 0.87
CA LEU A 40 -4.13 -0.69 2.13
C LEU A 40 -5.20 0.41 2.01
N GLY A 41 -4.98 1.36 1.12
CA GLY A 41 -5.92 2.45 0.87
C GLY A 41 -5.25 3.64 0.21
N VAL A 42 -6.06 4.66 -0.07
CA VAL A 42 -5.60 5.93 -0.63
C VAL A 42 -6.15 7.09 0.20
N CYS A 43 -5.35 8.13 0.42
CA CYS A 43 -5.79 9.40 1.00
C CYS A 43 -4.94 10.53 0.42
N ASP A 44 -5.56 11.68 0.12
CA ASP A 44 -4.86 12.89 -0.34
C ASP A 44 -3.86 12.66 -1.49
N GLY A 45 -4.24 11.80 -2.46
CA GLY A 45 -3.39 11.48 -3.60
C GLY A 45 -2.23 10.52 -3.29
N ILE A 46 -2.15 9.96 -2.08
CA ILE A 46 -1.13 8.99 -1.66
C ILE A 46 -1.76 7.61 -1.48
N ALA A 47 -1.25 6.64 -2.23
CA ALA A 47 -1.57 5.22 -2.08
C ALA A 47 -0.64 4.59 -1.02
N TYR A 48 -1.25 3.99 -0.01
CA TYR A 48 -0.56 3.26 1.04
C TYR A 48 -0.52 1.77 0.70
N VAL A 49 0.67 1.21 0.66
CA VAL A 49 0.89 -0.21 0.35
C VAL A 49 1.74 -0.87 1.43
N GLU A 50 1.47 -2.14 1.68
CA GLU A 50 2.29 -2.97 2.56
C GLU A 50 3.05 -4.00 1.75
N ARG A 51 4.36 -4.03 1.95
CA ARG A 51 5.24 -4.97 1.29
C ARG A 51 4.98 -6.40 1.76
N ASP A 52 4.92 -7.33 0.81
CA ASP A 52 4.72 -8.74 1.13
C ASP A 52 5.98 -9.37 1.74
N ASP A 53 7.13 -9.08 1.12
CA ASP A 53 8.46 -9.47 1.62
C ASP A 53 9.00 -8.42 2.60
N LYS A 54 8.73 -8.63 3.89
CA LYS A 54 9.13 -7.73 4.99
C LYS A 54 10.63 -7.75 5.28
N ALA A 55 11.40 -8.66 4.68
CA ALA A 55 12.85 -8.66 4.80
C ALA A 55 13.50 -7.60 3.88
N LYS A 56 12.75 -7.08 2.91
CA LYS A 56 13.24 -6.10 1.93
C LYS A 56 12.74 -4.69 2.25
N GLY A 57 13.54 -3.90 2.95
CA GLY A 57 13.23 -2.48 3.15
C GLY A 57 12.11 -2.22 4.16
N LYS A 58 11.30 -1.18 3.92
CA LYS A 58 10.24 -0.76 4.87
C LYS A 58 8.97 -1.60 4.66
N PRO A 59 8.27 -1.98 5.74
CA PRO A 59 7.05 -2.77 5.62
C PRO A 59 5.89 -2.01 4.99
N PHE A 60 5.83 -0.68 5.14
CA PHE A 60 4.81 0.18 4.55
C PHE A 60 5.46 1.25 3.69
N GLU A 61 4.83 1.55 2.57
CA GLU A 61 5.26 2.58 1.64
C GLU A 61 4.10 3.48 1.22
N GLU A 62 4.45 4.73 1.04
CA GLU A 62 3.59 5.80 0.56
C GLU A 62 3.99 6.09 -0.88
N ILE A 63 3.07 5.85 -1.80
CA ILE A 63 3.30 5.98 -3.23
C ILE A 63 2.35 7.05 -3.74
N ASP A 64 2.87 8.03 -4.48
CA ASP A 64 2.02 8.98 -5.18
C ASP A 64 1.03 8.23 -6.08
N SER A 65 -0.24 8.61 -6.04
CA SER A 65 -1.31 7.90 -6.74
C SER A 65 -1.14 7.90 -8.26
N GLU A 66 -0.47 8.89 -8.84
CA GLU A 66 -0.14 8.92 -10.27
C GLU A 66 0.95 7.90 -10.62
N VAL A 67 1.90 7.68 -9.70
CA VAL A 67 2.90 6.62 -9.83
C VAL A 67 2.24 5.25 -9.62
N PHE A 68 1.36 5.14 -8.62
CA PHE A 68 0.60 3.92 -8.33
C PHE A 68 -0.30 3.50 -9.49
N ALA A 69 -0.81 4.43 -10.29
CA ALA A 69 -1.62 4.13 -11.47
C ALA A 69 -0.90 3.23 -12.50
N LYS A 70 0.44 3.16 -12.46
CA LYS A 70 1.26 2.29 -13.33
C LYS A 70 1.39 0.86 -12.80
N TRP A 71 0.97 0.62 -11.57
CA TRP A 71 1.04 -0.68 -10.91
C TRP A 71 -0.08 -1.59 -11.42
N ARG A 72 0.11 -2.90 -11.31
CA ARG A 72 -0.87 -3.88 -11.77
C ARG A 72 -1.38 -4.71 -10.61
N LYS A 73 -2.69 -4.93 -10.57
CA LYS A 73 -3.29 -5.96 -9.72
C LYS A 73 -2.76 -7.33 -10.13
N VAL A 74 -2.44 -8.17 -9.15
CA VAL A 74 -1.98 -9.55 -9.31
C VAL A 74 -3.13 -10.51 -9.06
#